data_AF-A0A918BK87-F1
#
_entry.id   AF-A0A918BK87-F1
#
_cell.length_a   1.000
_cell.length_b   1.000
_cell.length_c   1.000
_cell.angle_alpha   90.00
_cell.angle_beta   90.00
_cell.angle_gamma   90.00
#
_symmetry.space_group_name_H-M   'P 1'
#
loop_
_entity.id
_entity.type
_entity.pdbx_description
1 polymer ?
#
loop_
_entity_poly.entity_id
_entity_poly.type
_entity_poly.pdbx_seq_one_letter_code
_entity_poly.pdbx_strand_id
1 'polypeptide(L)'
;MADILRRVGLTEVRYQENYREEWRLGEVAFDFDTWPDLPTFLEIEGPDEASVRQAADLLGLDYSEARFGSVDEIYKSEAGRDILAEPTLLFSDGEKQENASAATQGS
;
A
#
# COMPACT_ATOMS: atom_id res chain seq x y z
N MET A 1 4.30 -18.90 7.23
CA MET A 1 4.43 -18.13 8.49
C MET A 1 3.21 -18.29 9.40
N ALA A 2 1.98 -18.12 8.89
CA ALA A 2 0.74 -18.23 9.67
C ALA A 2 0.63 -19.51 10.52
N ASP A 3 0.97 -20.69 9.96
CA ASP A 3 0.90 -21.95 10.71
C ASP A 3 1.85 -22.03 11.90
N ILE A 4 3.02 -21.38 11.84
CA ILE A 4 3.96 -21.34 12.96
C ILE A 4 3.39 -20.47 14.07
N LEU A 5 2.86 -19.29 13.72
CA LEU A 5 2.24 -18.35 14.66
C LEU A 5 1.04 -18.98 15.38
N ARG A 6 0.19 -19.71 14.64
CA ARG A 6 -0.93 -20.47 15.21
C ARG A 6 -0.45 -21.55 16.19
N ARG A 7 0.63 -22.25 15.87
CA ARG A 7 1.21 -23.30 16.73
C ARG A 7 1.83 -22.77 18.02
N VAL A 8 2.28 -21.52 18.06
CA VAL A 8 2.76 -20.86 19.28
C VAL A 8 1.67 -20.11 20.04
N GLY A 9 0.40 -20.30 19.65
CA GLY A 9 -0.77 -19.79 20.39
C GLY A 9 -1.28 -18.41 19.95
N LEU A 10 -0.79 -17.84 18.85
CA LEU A 10 -1.36 -16.62 18.29
C LEU A 10 -2.60 -16.93 17.45
N THR A 11 -3.59 -16.06 17.51
CA THR A 11 -4.79 -16.12 16.67
C THR A 11 -4.65 -15.14 15.50
N GLU A 12 -4.93 -15.60 14.29
CA GLU A 12 -5.07 -14.72 13.14
C GLU A 12 -6.32 -13.87 13.31
N VAL A 13 -6.15 -12.56 13.25
CA VAL A 13 -7.23 -11.60 13.48
C VAL A 13 -7.86 -11.09 12.18
N ARG A 14 -7.10 -11.11 11.07
CA ARG A 14 -7.54 -10.58 9.77
C ARG A 14 -6.64 -11.06 8.64
N TYR A 15 -7.21 -11.08 7.44
CA TYR A 15 -6.52 -11.32 6.17
C TYR A 15 -6.79 -10.15 5.21
N GLN A 16 -5.76 -9.55 4.64
CA GLN A 16 -5.89 -8.39 3.77
C GLN A 16 -5.05 -8.59 2.50
N GLU A 17 -5.61 -8.24 1.35
CA GLU A 17 -4.92 -8.25 0.06
C GLU A 17 -4.48 -6.84 -0.32
N ASN A 18 -3.26 -6.71 -0.84
CA ASN A 18 -2.79 -5.54 -1.58
C ASN A 18 -1.98 -6.03 -2.81
N TYR A 19 -1.86 -5.16 -3.80
CA TYR A 19 -0.88 -5.30 -4.87
C TYR A 19 0.12 -4.16 -4.73
N ARG A 20 1.41 -4.48 -4.75
CA ARG A 20 2.49 -3.51 -4.62
C ARG A 20 3.47 -3.69 -5.76
N GLU A 21 3.79 -2.58 -6.41
CA GLU A 21 4.89 -2.48 -7.37
C GLU A 21 6.00 -1.64 -6.75
N GLU A 22 7.15 -2.28 -6.49
CA GLU A 22 8.26 -1.68 -5.73
C GLU A 22 9.40 -1.25 -6.66
N TRP A 23 9.82 0.00 -6.52
CA TRP A 23 10.99 0.57 -7.19
C TRP A 23 11.97 1.13 -6.17
N ARG A 24 13.25 1.23 -6.56
CA ARG A 24 14.29 1.83 -5.71
C ARG A 24 15.23 2.70 -6.51
N LEU A 25 15.50 3.90 -5.99
CA LEU A 25 16.55 4.79 -6.48
C LEU A 25 17.46 5.19 -5.32
N GLY A 26 18.65 4.58 -5.26
CA GLY A 26 19.55 4.75 -4.12
C GLY A 26 18.94 4.13 -2.85
N GLU A 27 18.77 4.95 -1.81
CA GLU A 27 18.17 4.55 -0.53
C GLU A 27 16.67 4.86 -0.42
N VAL A 28 16.07 5.47 -1.46
CA VAL A 28 14.64 5.79 -1.49
C VAL A 28 13.87 4.69 -2.21
N ALA A 29 12.82 4.20 -1.56
CA ALA A 29 11.83 3.27 -2.12
C ALA A 29 10.60 4.04 -2.64
N PHE A 30 10.04 3.54 -3.74
CA PHE A 30 8.85 4.07 -4.40
C PHE A 30 7.91 2.90 -4.63
N ASP A 31 6.83 2.85 -3.85
CA ASP A 31 5.90 1.72 -3.86
C ASP A 31 4.55 2.21 -4.41
N PHE A 32 4.16 1.71 -5.57
CA PHE A 32 2.80 1.91 -6.07
C PHE A 32 1.89 0.87 -5.42
N ASP A 33 1.09 1.33 -4.47
CA ASP A 33 0.20 0.50 -3.68
C ASP A 33 -1.22 0.56 -4.20
N THR A 34 -1.74 -0.59 -4.59
CA THR A 34 -3.15 -0.80 -4.90
C THR A 34 -3.78 -1.60 -3.79
N TRP A 35 -4.84 -1.04 -3.21
CA TRP A 35 -5.63 -1.66 -2.15
C TRP A 35 -7.09 -1.78 -2.61
N PRO A 36 -7.86 -2.80 -2.17
CA PRO A 36 -9.25 -2.98 -2.58
C PRO A 36 -10.09 -1.71 -2.33
N ASP A 37 -10.86 -1.25 -3.31
CA ASP A 37 -11.71 -0.06 -3.19
C ASP A 37 -10.97 1.29 -3.02
N LEU A 38 -9.64 1.34 -3.11
CA LEU A 38 -8.87 2.59 -3.14
C LEU A 38 -8.16 2.76 -4.50
N PRO A 39 -8.04 3.99 -5.01
CA PRO A 39 -7.14 4.27 -6.13
C PRO A 39 -5.69 3.92 -5.74
N THR A 40 -4.89 3.45 -6.71
CA THR A 40 -3.45 3.26 -6.51
C THR A 40 -2.80 4.57 -6.08
N PHE A 41 -1.96 4.52 -5.04
CA PHE A 41 -1.19 5.66 -4.57
C PHE A 41 0.30 5.31 -4.47
N LEU A 42 1.15 6.32 -4.46
CA LEU A 42 2.60 6.17 -4.35
C LEU A 42 3.04 6.41 -2.90
N GLU A 43 3.67 5.42 -2.29
CA GLU A 43 4.46 5.60 -1.06
C GLU A 43 5.91 5.92 -1.43
N ILE A 44 6.49 6.93 -0.77
CA ILE A 44 7.91 7.29 -0.91
C ILE A 44 8.55 7.17 0.46
N GLU A 45 9.47 6.22 0.61
CA GLU A 45 10.17 5.97 1.88
C GLU A 45 11.66 6.16 1.71
N GLY A 46 12.29 6.85 2.68
CA GLY A 46 13.72 7.12 2.66
C GLY A 46 14.30 7.20 4.07
N PRO A 47 15.64 7.32 4.20
CA PRO A 47 16.31 7.36 5.50
C PRO A 47 15.91 8.54 6.37
N ASP A 48 15.44 9.64 5.77
CA ASP A 48 14.97 10.84 6.46
C ASP A 48 13.97 11.65 5.62
N GLU A 49 13.31 12.63 6.24
CA GLU A 49 12.31 13.49 5.56
C GLU A 49 12.90 14.27 4.37
N ALA A 50 14.17 14.68 4.45
CA ALA A 50 14.82 15.45 3.39
C ALA A 50 14.98 14.61 2.11
N SER A 51 15.34 13.32 2.26
CA SER A 51 15.43 12.38 1.16
C SER A 51 14.07 12.14 0.48
N VAL A 52 12.99 12.04 1.26
CA VAL A 52 11.61 11.88 0.74
C VAL A 52 11.16 13.14 0.01
N ARG A 53 11.41 14.34 0.56
CA ARG A 53 11.09 15.62 -0.12
C ARG A 53 11.79 15.74 -1.45
N GLN A 54 13.10 15.45 -1.49
CA GLN A 54 13.86 15.47 -2.73
C GLN A 54 13.32 14.46 -3.75
N ALA A 55 12.93 13.27 -3.32
CA ALA A 55 12.34 12.25 -4.18
C ALA A 55 10.97 12.67 -4.75
N ALA A 56 10.11 13.28 -3.93
CA ALA A 56 8.84 13.84 -4.40
C ALA A 56 9.07 14.97 -5.42
N ASP A 57 10.02 15.87 -5.15
CA ASP A 57 10.38 16.96 -6.06
C ASP A 57 10.90 16.45 -7.42
N LEU A 58 11.66 15.34 -7.44
CA LEU A 58 12.15 14.71 -8.67
C LEU A 58 11.00 14.19 -9.56
N LEU A 59 9.89 13.78 -8.95
CA LEU A 59 8.68 13.34 -9.64
C LEU A 59 7.71 14.50 -9.94
N GLY A 60 8.05 15.73 -9.51
CA GLY A 60 7.20 16.90 -9.66
C GLY A 60 5.93 16.87 -8.79
N LEU A 61 5.97 16.13 -7.68
CA LEU A 61 4.86 16.01 -6.73
C LEU A 61 4.91 17.12 -5.68
N ASP A 62 3.75 17.65 -5.28
CA ASP A 62 3.67 18.63 -4.19
C ASP A 62 3.73 17.91 -2.83
N TYR A 63 4.85 18.06 -2.14
CA TYR A 63 5.03 17.46 -0.81
C TYR A 63 4.01 17.95 0.22
N SER A 64 3.38 19.12 0.04
CA SER A 64 2.34 19.59 0.95
C SER A 64 1.05 18.78 0.89
N GLU A 65 0.84 18.02 -0.18
CA GLU A 65 -0.26 17.06 -0.33
C GLU A 65 0.07 15.68 0.27
N ALA A 66 1.31 15.46 0.71
CA ALA A 66 1.73 14.19 1.29
C ALA A 66 0.90 13.86 2.54
N ARG A 67 0.54 12.59 2.64
CA ARG A 67 -0.14 12.01 3.81
C ARG A 67 0.84 11.12 4.56
N PHE A 68 0.77 11.18 5.88
CA PHE A 68 1.60 10.36 6.77
C PHE A 68 0.67 9.50 7.62
N GLY A 69 1.04 8.25 7.84
CA GLY A 69 0.22 7.30 8.58
C GLY A 69 0.19 5.94 7.90
N SER A 70 -0.68 5.07 8.39
CA SER A 70 -0.91 3.74 7.84
C SER A 70 -2.11 3.73 6.88
N VAL A 71 -2.18 2.70 6.04
CA VAL A 71 -3.29 2.55 5.08
C VAL A 71 -4.68 2.54 5.73
N ASP A 72 -4.83 2.07 6.98
CA ASP A 72 -6.14 2.10 7.65
C ASP A 72 -6.60 3.53 7.95
N GLU A 73 -5.69 4.48 8.12
CA GLU A 73 -6.04 5.91 8.24
C GLU A 73 -6.51 6.46 6.90
N ILE A 74 -5.93 6.01 5.78
CA ILE A 74 -6.37 6.35 4.42
C ILE A 74 -7.79 5.81 4.17
N TYR A 75 -8.09 4.55 4.53
CA TYR A 75 -9.45 4.02 4.42
C TYR A 75 -10.46 4.80 5.27
N LYS A 76 -10.06 5.22 6.48
CA LYS A 76 -10.92 6.03 7.34
C LYS A 76 -11.20 7.40 6.75
N SER A 77 -10.20 8.08 6.17
CA SER A 77 -10.38 9.44 5.62
C SER A 77 -11.08 9.45 4.27
N GLU A 78 -10.73 8.52 3.36
CA GLU A 78 -11.19 8.56 1.97
C GLU A 78 -12.48 7.76 1.76
N ALA A 79 -12.64 6.63 2.46
CA ALA A 79 -13.77 5.73 2.28
C ALA A 79 -14.71 5.68 3.51
N GLY A 80 -14.34 6.31 4.62
CA GLY A 80 -15.09 6.22 5.87
C GLY A 80 -15.15 4.79 6.44
N ARG A 81 -14.20 3.93 6.07
CA ARG A 81 -14.16 2.50 6.42
C ARG A 81 -13.14 2.22 7.50
N ASP A 82 -13.51 1.38 8.46
CA ASP A 82 -12.59 0.86 9.47
C ASP A 82 -12.16 -0.57 9.12
N ILE A 83 -11.16 -0.69 8.26
CA ILE A 83 -10.65 -1.99 7.79
C ILE A 83 -10.03 -2.85 8.90
N LEU A 84 -9.75 -2.29 10.08
CA LEU A 84 -9.25 -3.04 11.22
C LEU A 84 -10.35 -3.83 11.94
N ALA A 85 -11.61 -3.43 11.76
CA ALA A 85 -12.79 -4.14 12.25
C ALA A 85 -13.26 -5.23 11.28
N GLU A 86 -12.74 -5.26 10.04
CA GLU A 86 -13.10 -6.21 9.01
C GLU A 86 -12.20 -7.47 9.09
N PRO A 87 -12.77 -8.69 9.11
CA PRO A 87 -11.97 -9.93 9.18
C PRO A 87 -11.21 -10.19 7.88
N THR A 88 -11.71 -9.67 6.75
CA THR A 88 -11.11 -9.85 5.43
C THR A 88 -11.23 -8.60 4.59
N LEU A 89 -10.17 -8.23 3.88
CA LEU A 89 -10.15 -7.20 2.84
C LEU A 89 -9.62 -7.83 1.55
N LEU A 90 -10.49 -8.03 0.56
CA LEU A 90 -10.20 -8.80 -0.65
C LEU A 90 -10.48 -7.96 -1.89
N PHE A 91 -9.71 -8.16 -2.96
CA PHE A 91 -10.06 -7.60 -4.26
C PHE A 91 -11.30 -8.31 -4.83
N SER A 92 -12.16 -7.53 -5.49
CA SER A 92 -13.19 -8.05 -6.38
C SER A 92 -12.58 -8.75 -7.60
N ASP A 93 -13.38 -9.61 -8.26
CA ASP A 93 -12.92 -10.30 -9.48
C ASP A 93 -12.53 -9.32 -10.61
N GLY A 94 -13.19 -8.14 -10.65
CA GLY A 94 -12.86 -7.08 -11.60
C GLY A 94 -11.48 -6.47 -11.34
N GLU A 95 -11.21 -6.09 -10.09
CA GLU A 95 -9.91 -5.51 -9.69
C GLU A 95 -8.76 -6.50 -9.88
N LYS A 96 -8.99 -7.79 -9.63
CA LYS A 96 -7.98 -8.84 -9.89
C LYS A 96 -7.58 -8.91 -11.36
N GLN A 97 -8.56 -8.79 -12.25
CA GLN A 97 -8.30 -8.86 -13.69
C GLN A 97 -7.60 -7.59 -14.21
N GLU A 98 -7.97 -6.42 -13.68
CA GLU A 98 -7.30 -5.15 -13.96
C GLU A 98 -5.83 -5.19 -13.51
N ASN A 99 -5.56 -5.55 -12.24
CA ASN A 99 -4.22 -5.64 -11.68
C ASN A 99 -3.34 -6.66 -12.43
N ALA A 100 -3.90 -7.82 -12.81
CA ALA A 100 -3.16 -8.81 -13.60
C ALA A 100 -2.76 -8.28 -15.00
N SER A 101 -3.61 -7.45 -15.61
CA SER A 101 -3.32 -6.84 -16.90
C SER A 101 -2.27 -5.72 -16.82
N ALA A 102 -2.31 -4.91 -15.75
CA ALA A 102 -1.31 -3.87 -15.48
C ALA A 102 0.09 -4.49 -15.27
N ALA A 103 0.18 -5.57 -14.50
CA ALA A 103 1.44 -6.28 -14.25
C ALA A 103 2.11 -6.86 -15.51
N THR A 104 1.34 -7.11 -16.58
CA THR A 104 1.84 -7.73 -17.81
C THR A 104 2.40 -6.70 -18.81
N GLN A 105 2.06 -5.41 -18.68
CA GLN A 105 2.48 -4.36 -19.62
C GLN A 105 3.77 -3.62 -19.24
N GLY A 106 4.34 -3.89 -18.06
CA GLY A 106 5.54 -3.22 -17.54
C GLY A 106 6.88 -3.92 -17.79
N SER A 107 7.03 -4.72 -18.87
CA SER A 107 8.28 -5.44 -19.22
C SER A 107 9.03 -4.86 -20.42
#